data_AF-I2GX56-F1
#
_entry.id   AF-I2GX56-F1
#
_cell.length_a   1.000
_cell.length_b   1.000
_cell.length_c   1.000
_cell.angle_alpha   90.00
_cell.angle_beta   90.00
_cell.angle_gamma   90.00
#
_symmetry.space_group_name_H-M   'P 1'
#
loop_
_entity.id
_entity.type
_entity.pdbx_description
1 polymer ?
#
loop_
_entity_poly.entity_id
_entity_poly.type
_entity_poly.pdbx_seq_one_letter_code
_entity_poly.pdbx_strand_id
1 'polypeptide(L)'
;MPIPTRVSSNLERNSYDFNDFDSRFNDTNHNGGREEENFLDIYNMTPKQRMIYNLRTRLDQILDHYKNLPKIQQIAICIFGFVTFVLAILVLIFHKTILHKLVEMSNELRANWLTQFVLFFLIFCVGFPPMIGYSMLSTSTGLIYGVTLHGWIILASGSILGSVAAFTVFQRLLHSKAESLIKVNRKFEALAMILQQNNSYWILALLRLCPFPYSLTNGAIAAVYGVSIKNFTIANILTSPKLFIYLFIGSRIKNMGEDGTTAGSKLFDLISIVVTVIILSLTAWILYYKTQKKYIQLQRNDTQDLETPTIDEDFDI
;
A
#
# COMPACT_ATOMS: atom_id res chain seq x y z
N MET A 1 -20.62 25.48 80.73
CA MET A 1 -19.19 25.29 81.07
C MET A 1 -18.59 24.32 80.06
N PRO A 2 -17.33 24.49 79.60
CA PRO A 2 -16.94 25.33 78.48
C PRO A 2 -16.41 24.53 77.25
N ILE A 3 -16.35 25.19 76.08
CA ILE A 3 -15.34 25.00 75.00
C ILE A 3 -14.32 26.15 75.26
N PRO A 4 -12.97 26.06 75.14
CA PRO A 4 -12.29 25.83 73.84
C PRO A 4 -10.76 25.47 73.82
N THR A 5 -10.18 25.48 72.60
CA THR A 5 -8.77 25.83 72.23
C THR A 5 -7.63 24.87 72.60
N ARG A 6 -6.49 24.74 71.91
CA ARG A 6 -5.82 25.27 70.68
C ARG A 6 -4.60 24.32 70.47
N VAL A 7 -4.19 23.97 69.24
CA VAL A 7 -2.96 24.43 68.53
C VAL A 7 -1.70 24.39 69.45
N SER A 8 -0.62 23.63 69.21
CA SER A 8 0.35 23.74 68.11
C SER A 8 1.46 22.67 68.23
N SER A 9 2.00 22.21 67.09
CA SER A 9 3.42 21.93 66.78
C SER A 9 4.31 21.09 67.72
N ASN A 10 4.85 19.98 67.18
CA ASN A 10 6.29 19.71 66.95
C ASN A 10 6.40 18.30 66.36
N LEU A 11 6.69 18.17 65.06
CA LEU A 11 8.03 17.88 64.53
C LEU A 11 8.70 16.69 65.24
N GLU A 12 8.58 15.49 64.64
CA GLU A 12 9.69 14.67 64.15
C GLU A 12 9.13 13.34 63.60
N ARG A 13 9.17 13.14 62.28
CA ARG A 13 10.24 12.41 61.59
C ARG A 13 10.09 10.89 61.78
N ASN A 14 9.30 10.24 60.92
CA ASN A 14 9.75 8.95 60.38
C ASN A 14 9.11 8.63 59.03
N SER A 15 10.00 8.42 58.08
CA SER A 15 9.84 8.35 56.64
C SER A 15 9.87 6.90 56.20
N TYR A 16 8.69 6.29 56.03
CA TYR A 16 8.46 5.03 55.32
C TYR A 16 6.98 5.13 54.88
N ASP A 17 6.62 5.28 53.61
CA ASP A 17 6.51 4.16 52.69
C ASP A 17 6.13 4.70 51.28
N PHE A 18 7.12 5.05 50.46
CA PHE A 18 6.91 5.50 49.06
C PHE A 18 7.78 4.70 48.07
N ASN A 19 8.50 3.68 48.55
CA ASN A 19 9.47 2.92 47.75
C ASN A 19 8.95 1.57 47.23
N ASP A 20 7.71 1.17 47.52
CA ASP A 20 7.20 -0.16 47.12
C ASP A 20 6.36 -0.17 45.83
N PHE A 21 6.13 1.00 45.21
CA PHE A 21 5.41 1.09 43.92
C PHE A 21 6.34 1.14 42.71
N ASP A 22 7.59 1.59 42.89
CA ASP A 22 8.56 1.78 41.80
C ASP A 22 9.35 0.51 41.44
N SER A 23 9.32 -0.51 42.31
CA SER A 23 10.03 -1.78 42.11
C SER A 23 9.39 -2.68 41.04
N ARG A 24 8.14 -2.40 40.62
CA ARG A 24 7.43 -3.16 39.58
C ARG A 24 7.64 -2.67 38.14
N PHE A 25 8.35 -1.56 37.94
CA PHE A 25 8.63 -1.00 36.62
C PHE A 25 10.09 -1.10 36.17
N ASN A 26 10.97 -1.73 36.96
CA ASN A 26 12.41 -1.73 36.71
C ASN A 26 12.98 -3.04 36.13
N ASP A 27 12.15 -4.01 35.75
CA ASP A 27 12.60 -5.29 35.16
C ASP A 27 12.83 -5.27 33.63
N THR A 28 12.68 -4.11 32.98
CA THR A 28 12.93 -3.99 31.52
C THR A 28 14.31 -3.47 31.14
N ASN A 29 15.25 -3.29 32.08
CA ASN A 29 16.53 -2.64 31.79
C ASN A 29 17.76 -3.56 31.89
N HIS A 30 17.65 -4.80 31.41
CA HIS A 30 18.80 -5.69 31.21
C HIS A 30 19.40 -5.61 29.79
N ASN A 31 19.07 -4.57 29.03
CA ASN A 31 19.54 -4.38 27.65
C ASN A 31 20.57 -3.25 27.48
N GLY A 32 20.62 -2.27 28.40
CA GLY A 32 21.54 -1.12 28.29
C GLY A 32 23.02 -1.49 28.34
N GLY A 33 23.41 -2.47 29.17
CA GLY A 33 24.81 -2.91 29.27
C GLY A 33 25.31 -3.72 28.06
N ARG A 34 24.42 -4.41 27.34
CA ARG A 34 24.76 -5.14 26.12
C ARG A 34 24.98 -4.21 24.92
N GLU A 35 24.29 -3.08 24.85
CA GLU A 35 24.38 -2.16 23.71
C GLU A 35 25.69 -1.36 23.70
N GLU A 36 26.20 -0.97 24.88
CA GLU A 36 27.48 -0.24 25.01
C GLU A 36 28.71 -1.13 24.69
N GLU A 37 28.72 -2.39 25.13
CA GLU A 37 29.79 -3.36 24.78
C GLU A 37 29.81 -3.66 23.28
N ASN A 38 28.63 -3.85 22.68
CA ASN A 38 28.47 -4.09 21.24
C ASN A 38 28.86 -2.88 20.37
N PHE A 39 28.70 -1.66 20.88
CA PHE A 39 29.07 -0.44 20.18
C PHE A 39 30.58 -0.31 20.02
N LEU A 40 31.35 -0.64 21.06
CA LEU A 40 32.82 -0.60 21.03
C LEU A 40 33.41 -1.63 20.05
N ASP A 41 32.82 -2.82 19.98
CA ASP A 41 33.25 -3.87 19.06
C ASP A 41 33.03 -3.50 17.58
N ILE A 42 31.97 -2.75 17.25
CA ILE A 42 31.62 -2.35 15.86
C ILE A 42 32.69 -1.48 15.18
N TYR A 43 33.42 -0.67 15.96
CA TYR A 43 34.45 0.23 15.43
C TYR A 43 35.75 -0.48 15.06
N ASN A 44 36.01 -1.65 15.65
CA ASN A 44 37.20 -2.46 15.38
C ASN A 44 36.98 -3.53 14.28
N MET A 45 35.77 -3.62 13.71
CA MET A 45 35.40 -4.66 12.75
C MET A 45 35.60 -4.28 11.27
N THR A 46 36.05 -5.25 10.48
CA THR A 46 36.13 -5.19 9.01
C THR A 46 34.73 -5.06 8.39
N PRO A 47 34.52 -4.39 7.24
CA PRO A 47 33.19 -4.21 6.62
C PRO A 47 32.37 -5.50 6.42
N LYS A 48 33.03 -6.65 6.15
CA LYS A 48 32.36 -7.97 6.09
C LYS A 48 31.85 -8.44 7.45
N GLN A 49 32.62 -8.22 8.51
CA GLN A 49 32.24 -8.57 9.88
C GLN A 49 31.09 -7.71 10.37
N ARG A 50 31.07 -6.42 10.02
CA ARG A 50 29.95 -5.51 10.30
C ARG A 50 28.65 -5.96 9.61
N MET A 51 28.73 -6.44 8.37
CA MET A 51 27.56 -6.98 7.66
C MET A 51 27.01 -8.25 8.34
N ILE A 52 27.89 -9.18 8.73
CA ILE A 52 27.51 -10.41 9.44
C ILE A 52 26.93 -10.08 10.81
N TYR A 53 27.54 -9.16 11.55
CA TYR A 53 27.06 -8.70 12.84
C TYR A 53 25.66 -8.08 12.73
N ASN A 54 25.47 -7.12 11.81
CA ASN A 54 24.17 -6.52 11.57
C ASN A 54 23.10 -7.54 11.17
N LEU A 55 23.47 -8.55 10.37
CA LEU A 55 22.57 -9.64 10.00
C LEU A 55 22.19 -10.48 11.23
N ARG A 56 23.16 -10.81 12.09
CA ARG A 56 22.95 -11.59 13.30
C ARG A 56 22.07 -10.84 14.29
N THR A 57 22.36 -9.57 14.56
CA THR A 57 21.56 -8.73 15.47
C THR A 57 20.12 -8.57 14.96
N ARG A 58 19.93 -8.41 13.64
CA ARG A 58 18.57 -8.39 13.04
C ARG A 58 17.85 -9.73 13.20
N LEU A 59 18.54 -10.84 13.00
CA LEU A 59 17.98 -12.17 13.20
C LEU A 59 17.60 -12.40 14.67
N ASP A 60 18.47 -12.03 15.60
CA ASP A 60 18.23 -12.16 17.04
C ASP A 60 17.04 -11.29 17.47
N GLN A 61 16.95 -10.04 17.00
CA GLN A 61 15.78 -9.17 17.22
C GLN A 61 14.48 -9.75 16.67
N ILE A 62 14.51 -10.36 15.47
CA ILE A 62 13.34 -11.02 14.88
C ILE A 62 12.96 -12.27 15.67
N LEU A 63 13.94 -13.05 16.13
CA LEU A 63 13.72 -14.26 16.93
C LEU A 63 13.16 -13.92 18.31
N ASP A 64 13.66 -12.87 18.95
CA ASP A 64 13.17 -12.41 20.26
C ASP A 64 11.77 -11.81 20.14
N HIS A 65 11.51 -11.01 19.09
CA HIS A 65 10.16 -10.56 18.77
C HIS A 65 9.22 -11.74 18.50
N TYR A 66 9.66 -12.76 17.74
CA TYR A 66 8.90 -13.97 17.50
C TYR A 66 8.60 -14.74 18.79
N LYS A 67 9.58 -14.90 19.69
CA LYS A 67 9.45 -15.59 20.98
C LYS A 67 8.50 -14.87 21.94
N ASN A 68 8.43 -13.55 21.87
CA ASN A 68 7.55 -12.71 22.69
C ASN A 68 6.09 -12.67 22.21
N LEU A 69 5.78 -13.22 21.03
CA LEU A 69 4.40 -13.37 20.55
C LEU A 69 3.66 -14.49 21.30
N PRO A 70 2.34 -14.38 21.49
CA PRO A 70 1.53 -15.45 22.08
C PRO A 70 1.69 -16.75 21.27
N LYS A 71 1.75 -17.90 21.97
CA LYS A 71 2.00 -19.23 21.39
C LYS A 71 1.11 -19.57 20.17
N ILE A 72 -0.12 -19.05 20.14
CA ILE A 72 -1.06 -19.23 19.04
C ILE A 72 -0.59 -18.52 17.76
N GLN A 73 -0.05 -17.29 17.86
CA GLN A 73 0.49 -16.56 16.71
C GLN A 73 1.78 -17.19 16.18
N GLN A 74 2.63 -17.74 17.06
CA GLN A 74 3.83 -18.48 16.66
C GLN A 74 3.47 -19.72 15.83
N ILE A 75 2.52 -20.53 16.29
CA ILE A 75 2.03 -21.72 15.59
C ILE A 75 1.39 -21.32 14.25
N ALA A 76 0.58 -20.26 14.23
CA ALA A 76 -0.05 -19.76 13.00
C ALA A 76 0.97 -19.35 11.93
N ILE A 77 2.05 -18.65 12.31
CA ILE A 77 3.14 -18.28 11.40
C ILE A 77 3.87 -19.51 10.86
N CYS A 78 4.16 -20.51 11.71
CA CYS A 78 4.79 -21.76 11.27
C CYS A 78 3.90 -22.54 10.30
N ILE A 79 2.61 -22.68 10.60
CA ILE A 79 1.64 -23.34 9.72
C ILE A 79 1.55 -22.60 8.40
N PHE A 80 1.42 -21.27 8.42
CA PHE A 80 1.36 -20.45 7.22
C PHE A 80 2.62 -20.60 6.36
N GLY A 81 3.81 -20.59 6.98
CA GLY A 81 5.08 -20.81 6.30
C GLY A 81 5.17 -22.20 5.66
N PHE A 82 4.78 -23.25 6.40
CA PHE A 82 4.75 -24.62 5.90
C PHE A 82 3.77 -24.79 4.74
N VAL A 83 2.54 -24.29 4.87
CA VAL A 83 1.53 -24.31 3.80
C VAL A 83 2.03 -23.58 2.55
N THR A 84 2.64 -22.41 2.72
CA THR A 84 3.23 -21.64 1.61
C THR A 84 4.35 -22.40 0.92
N PHE A 85 5.21 -23.07 1.69
CA PHE A 85 6.30 -23.89 1.16
C PHE A 85 5.79 -25.09 0.36
N VAL A 86 4.82 -25.84 0.92
CA VAL A 86 4.18 -26.97 0.23
C VAL A 86 3.50 -26.50 -1.06
N LEU A 87 2.77 -25.38 -1.01
CA LEU A 87 2.13 -24.79 -2.18
C LEU A 87 3.16 -24.40 -3.25
N ALA A 88 4.28 -23.79 -2.86
CA ALA A 88 5.36 -23.42 -3.78
C ALA A 88 5.97 -24.65 -4.48
N ILE A 89 6.22 -25.72 -3.74
CA ILE A 89 6.70 -27.00 -4.31
C ILE A 89 5.67 -27.58 -5.28
N LEU A 90 4.39 -27.58 -4.90
CA LEU A 90 3.32 -28.10 -5.75
C LEU A 90 3.24 -27.32 -7.07
N VAL A 91 3.28 -25.99 -7.02
CA VAL A 91 3.30 -25.14 -8.21
C VAL A 91 4.52 -25.43 -9.07
N LEU A 92 5.70 -25.65 -8.46
CA LEU A 92 6.93 -25.95 -9.20
C LEU A 92 6.85 -27.29 -9.93
N ILE A 93 6.29 -28.32 -9.29
CA ILE A 93 6.10 -29.64 -9.90
C ILE A 93 5.05 -29.59 -11.03
N PHE A 94 3.90 -28.95 -10.77
CA PHE A 94 2.76 -28.94 -11.69
C PHE A 94 2.74 -27.76 -12.68
N HIS A 95 3.81 -26.95 -12.74
CA HIS A 95 3.82 -25.71 -13.53
C HIS A 95 3.40 -25.91 -15.00
N LYS A 96 3.83 -27.01 -15.64
CA LYS A 96 3.50 -27.29 -17.05
C LYS A 96 2.01 -27.57 -17.24
N THR A 97 1.44 -28.44 -16.42
CA THR A 97 0.01 -28.79 -16.48
C THR A 97 -0.88 -27.60 -16.13
N ILE A 98 -0.48 -26.79 -15.15
CA ILE A 98 -1.21 -25.58 -14.75
C ILE A 98 -1.21 -24.57 -15.91
N LEU A 99 -0.05 -24.31 -16.52
CA LEU A 99 0.05 -23.36 -17.63
C LEU A 99 -0.71 -23.85 -18.86
N HIS A 100 -0.61 -25.13 -19.21
CA HIS A 100 -1.33 -25.69 -20.36
C HIS A 100 -2.85 -25.57 -20.20
N LYS A 101 -3.39 -26.01 -19.04
CA LYS A 101 -4.81 -25.83 -18.71
C LYS A 101 -5.25 -24.36 -18.71
N LEU A 102 -4.38 -23.46 -18.22
CA LEU A 102 -4.65 -22.03 -18.19
C LEU A 102 -4.74 -21.44 -19.61
N VAL A 103 -3.88 -21.90 -20.53
CA VAL A 103 -3.89 -21.51 -21.95
C VAL A 103 -5.11 -22.07 -22.67
N GLU A 104 -5.44 -23.35 -22.46
CA GLU A 104 -6.61 -24.01 -23.02
C GLU A 104 -7.91 -23.31 -22.60
N MET A 105 -8.10 -23.13 -21.28
CA MET A 105 -9.25 -22.42 -20.72
C MET A 105 -9.34 -20.99 -21.27
N SER A 106 -8.22 -20.30 -21.43
CA SER A 106 -8.19 -18.97 -22.02
C SER A 106 -8.62 -18.92 -23.49
N ASN A 107 -8.24 -19.92 -24.28
CA ASN A 107 -8.64 -20.03 -25.68
C ASN A 107 -10.15 -20.31 -25.81
N GLU A 108 -10.69 -21.20 -24.97
CA GLU A 108 -12.13 -21.45 -24.90
C GLU A 108 -12.90 -20.18 -24.48
N LEU A 109 -12.41 -19.49 -23.45
CA LEU A 109 -12.99 -18.23 -23.00
C LEU A 109 -12.93 -17.16 -24.10
N ARG A 110 -11.84 -17.08 -24.86
CA ARG A 110 -11.73 -16.11 -25.97
C ARG A 110 -12.77 -16.37 -27.07
N ALA A 111 -13.11 -17.62 -27.34
CA ALA A 111 -14.10 -17.99 -28.35
C ALA A 111 -15.53 -17.56 -27.94
N ASN A 112 -15.79 -17.45 -26.64
CA ASN A 112 -17.09 -17.06 -26.12
C ASN A 112 -17.25 -15.54 -26.00
N TRP A 113 -18.22 -14.97 -26.71
CA TRP A 113 -18.55 -13.54 -26.61
C TRP A 113 -18.96 -13.11 -25.18
N LEU A 114 -19.58 -14.00 -24.41
CA LEU A 114 -19.99 -13.76 -23.01
C LEU A 114 -18.82 -13.47 -22.07
N THR A 115 -17.62 -13.95 -22.39
CA THR A 115 -16.41 -13.79 -21.57
C THR A 115 -16.09 -12.32 -21.32
N GLN A 116 -16.38 -11.45 -22.29
CA GLN A 116 -16.15 -10.00 -22.18
C GLN A 116 -16.99 -9.40 -21.03
N PHE A 117 -18.27 -9.76 -20.97
CA PHE A 117 -19.20 -9.30 -19.95
C PHE A 117 -18.87 -9.88 -18.57
N VAL A 118 -18.52 -11.17 -18.50
CA VAL A 118 -18.15 -11.84 -17.25
C VAL A 118 -16.88 -11.22 -16.66
N LEU A 119 -15.84 -11.02 -17.48
CA LEU A 119 -14.60 -10.37 -17.04
C LEU A 119 -14.85 -8.94 -16.58
N PHE A 120 -15.60 -8.16 -17.36
CA PHE A 120 -15.99 -6.81 -16.99
C PHE A 120 -16.69 -6.79 -15.62
N PHE A 121 -17.68 -7.66 -15.42
CA PHE A 121 -18.44 -7.76 -14.17
C PHE A 121 -17.55 -8.17 -12.99
N LEU A 122 -16.65 -9.14 -13.19
CA LEU A 122 -15.78 -9.63 -12.12
C LEU A 122 -14.72 -8.57 -11.72
N ILE A 123 -14.18 -7.83 -12.70
CA ILE A 123 -13.30 -6.68 -12.46
C ILE A 123 -14.07 -5.54 -11.77
N PHE A 124 -15.33 -5.33 -12.13
CA PHE A 124 -16.19 -4.37 -11.45
C PHE A 124 -16.38 -4.75 -9.97
N CYS A 125 -16.71 -6.02 -9.68
CA CYS A 125 -16.91 -6.52 -8.32
C CYS A 125 -15.64 -6.45 -7.46
N VAL A 126 -14.46 -6.72 -8.04
CA VAL A 126 -13.20 -6.65 -7.27
C VAL A 126 -12.84 -5.22 -6.85
N GLY A 127 -13.48 -4.20 -7.43
CA GLY A 127 -13.32 -2.80 -7.03
C GLY A 127 -13.87 -2.49 -5.64
N PHE A 128 -14.76 -3.32 -5.10
CA PHE A 128 -15.35 -3.15 -3.78
C PHE A 128 -14.41 -3.73 -2.70
N PRO A 129 -13.93 -2.94 -1.72
CA PRO A 129 -13.27 -3.49 -0.52
C PRO A 129 -14.27 -4.42 0.17
N PRO A 130 -13.99 -5.72 0.40
CA PRO A 130 -12.75 -6.39 0.82
C PRO A 130 -12.18 -7.39 -0.22
N MET A 131 -12.59 -7.27 -1.48
CA MET A 131 -12.24 -8.25 -2.51
C MET A 131 -10.75 -8.25 -2.85
N ILE A 132 -10.20 -9.45 -3.06
CA ILE A 132 -8.83 -9.71 -3.52
C ILE A 132 -8.93 -10.35 -4.91
N GLY A 133 -7.88 -10.21 -5.72
CA GLY A 133 -7.80 -10.89 -7.02
C GLY A 133 -7.77 -9.94 -8.22
N TYR A 134 -7.70 -8.63 -8.01
CA TYR A 134 -7.59 -7.66 -9.10
C TYR A 134 -6.41 -7.95 -10.03
N SER A 135 -5.23 -8.25 -9.47
CA SER A 135 -4.05 -8.60 -10.26
C SER A 135 -4.27 -9.88 -11.07
N MET A 136 -4.88 -10.91 -10.46
CA MET A 136 -5.15 -12.18 -11.14
C MET A 136 -6.12 -11.99 -12.30
N LEU A 137 -7.19 -11.23 -12.10
CA LEU A 137 -8.18 -10.88 -13.13
C LEU A 137 -7.58 -10.06 -14.26
N SER A 138 -6.79 -9.05 -13.91
CA SER A 138 -6.13 -8.18 -14.89
C SER A 138 -5.14 -8.96 -15.76
N THR A 139 -4.35 -9.84 -15.15
CA THR A 139 -3.42 -10.73 -15.87
C THR A 139 -4.18 -11.77 -16.69
N SER A 140 -5.29 -12.31 -16.19
CA SER A 140 -6.13 -13.26 -16.95
C SER A 140 -6.73 -12.61 -18.20
N THR A 141 -7.17 -11.35 -18.12
CA THR A 141 -7.61 -10.57 -19.30
C THR A 141 -6.50 -10.44 -20.33
N GLY A 142 -5.25 -10.24 -19.88
CA GLY A 142 -4.06 -10.27 -20.73
C GLY A 142 -3.78 -11.63 -21.37
N LEU A 143 -4.06 -12.71 -20.64
CA LEU A 143 -3.88 -14.08 -21.12
C LEU A 143 -4.93 -14.43 -22.19
N ILE A 144 -6.14 -13.87 -22.11
CA ILE A 144 -7.23 -14.10 -23.07
C ILE A 144 -7.07 -13.23 -24.32
N TYR A 145 -6.93 -11.91 -24.13
CA TYR A 145 -6.96 -10.94 -25.23
C TYR A 145 -5.58 -10.43 -25.67
N GLY A 146 -4.51 -10.75 -24.94
CA GLY A 146 -3.18 -10.21 -25.19
C GLY A 146 -3.11 -8.70 -24.93
N VAL A 147 -2.08 -8.06 -25.49
CA VAL A 147 -1.89 -6.60 -25.46
C VAL A 147 -2.71 -5.94 -26.57
N THR A 148 -4.04 -6.05 -26.47
CA THR A 148 -4.98 -5.49 -27.45
C THR A 148 -5.76 -4.32 -26.85
N LEU A 149 -6.07 -3.30 -27.65
CA LEU A 149 -6.91 -2.18 -27.22
C LEU A 149 -8.26 -2.64 -26.68
N HIS A 150 -8.86 -3.67 -27.29
CA HIS A 150 -10.10 -4.27 -26.84
C HIS A 150 -10.02 -4.82 -25.40
N GLY A 151 -8.98 -5.59 -25.07
CA GLY A 151 -8.75 -6.08 -23.71
C GLY A 151 -8.48 -4.95 -22.72
N TRP A 152 -7.79 -3.90 -23.17
CA TRP A 152 -7.54 -2.72 -22.35
C TRP A 152 -8.83 -1.95 -22.05
N ILE A 153 -9.71 -1.76 -23.02
CA ILE A 153 -11.00 -1.09 -22.82
C ILE A 153 -11.87 -1.86 -21.82
N ILE A 154 -11.93 -3.19 -21.91
CA ILE A 154 -12.68 -4.02 -20.95
C ILE A 154 -12.10 -3.87 -19.54
N LEU A 155 -10.78 -3.98 -19.40
CA LEU A 155 -10.11 -3.87 -18.11
C LEU A 155 -10.22 -2.45 -17.53
N ALA A 156 -10.02 -1.43 -18.35
CA ALA A 156 -10.11 -0.03 -17.97
C ALA A 156 -11.53 0.34 -17.58
N SER A 157 -12.54 0.04 -18.41
CA SER A 157 -13.94 0.33 -18.11
C SER A 157 -14.43 -0.39 -16.85
N GLY A 158 -14.17 -1.69 -16.72
CA GLY A 158 -14.57 -2.47 -15.54
C GLY A 158 -13.90 -1.95 -14.27
N SER A 159 -12.61 -1.62 -14.34
CA SER A 159 -11.88 -1.08 -13.19
C SER A 159 -12.32 0.35 -12.85
N ILE A 160 -12.45 1.25 -13.82
CA ILE A 160 -12.89 2.63 -13.57
C ILE A 160 -14.30 2.63 -12.98
N LEU A 161 -15.25 1.90 -13.59
CA LEU A 161 -16.63 1.85 -13.13
C LEU A 161 -16.75 1.17 -11.76
N GLY A 162 -16.06 0.05 -11.54
CA GLY A 162 -16.04 -0.64 -10.25
C GLY A 162 -15.45 0.22 -9.14
N SER A 163 -14.35 0.93 -9.44
CA SER A 163 -13.69 1.87 -8.53
C SER A 163 -14.60 3.03 -8.15
N VAL A 164 -15.28 3.65 -9.13
CA VAL A 164 -16.19 4.78 -8.90
C VAL A 164 -17.43 4.35 -8.14
N ALA A 165 -18.00 3.18 -8.47
CA ALA A 165 -19.14 2.62 -7.76
C ALA A 165 -18.78 2.30 -6.30
N ALA A 166 -17.66 1.60 -6.08
CA ALA A 166 -17.15 1.31 -4.74
C ALA A 166 -16.88 2.60 -3.96
N PHE A 167 -16.18 3.56 -4.55
CA PHE A 167 -15.91 4.85 -3.93
C PHE A 167 -17.21 5.54 -3.49
N THR A 168 -18.22 5.60 -4.35
CA THR A 168 -19.50 6.26 -4.03
C THR A 168 -20.26 5.56 -2.90
N VAL A 169 -20.28 4.22 -2.89
CA VAL A 169 -20.94 3.43 -1.85
C VAL A 169 -20.21 3.62 -0.51
N PHE A 170 -18.89 3.44 -0.50
CA PHE A 170 -18.09 3.52 0.71
C PHE A 170 -18.00 4.94 1.26
N GLN A 171 -17.99 5.97 0.41
CA GLN A 171 -17.98 7.36 0.83
C GLN A 171 -19.27 7.72 1.60
N ARG A 172 -20.42 7.16 1.19
CA ARG A 172 -21.68 7.33 1.91
C ARG A 172 -21.70 6.56 3.23
N LEU A 173 -21.19 5.32 3.24
CA LEU A 173 -21.17 4.48 4.44
C LEU A 173 -20.18 4.98 5.51
N LEU A 174 -19.01 5.48 5.10
CA LEU A 174 -17.93 5.87 5.98
C LEU A 174 -17.95 7.35 6.36
N HIS A 175 -18.91 8.15 5.84
CA HIS A 175 -18.96 9.59 6.02
C HIS A 175 -18.82 10.04 7.48
N SER A 176 -19.60 9.44 8.40
CA SER A 176 -19.56 9.78 9.83
C SER A 176 -18.22 9.39 10.49
N LYS A 177 -17.62 8.27 10.09
CA LYS A 177 -16.29 7.84 10.59
C LYS A 177 -15.19 8.75 10.06
N ALA A 178 -15.26 9.14 8.79
CA ALA A 178 -14.32 10.07 8.16
C ALA A 178 -14.31 11.42 8.88
N GLU A 179 -15.48 11.96 9.21
CA GLU A 179 -15.61 13.22 9.94
C GLU A 179 -14.98 13.14 11.34
N SER A 180 -15.24 12.04 12.06
CA SER A 180 -14.63 11.81 13.38
C SER A 180 -13.11 11.68 13.31
N LEU A 181 -12.56 11.06 12.25
CA LEU A 181 -11.11 10.86 12.10
C LEU A 181 -10.36 12.17 11.85
N ILE A 182 -10.98 13.11 11.12
CA ILE A 182 -10.40 14.43 10.86
C ILE A 182 -10.27 15.22 12.16
N LYS A 183 -11.28 15.17 13.02
CA LYS A 183 -11.28 15.87 14.32
C LYS A 183 -10.21 15.36 15.29
N VAL A 184 -9.72 14.14 15.10
CA VAL A 184 -8.75 13.50 16.02
C VAL A 184 -7.30 13.73 15.60
N ASN A 185 -7.00 13.95 14.32
CA ASN A 185 -5.62 14.00 13.84
C ASN A 185 -5.35 15.06 12.78
N ARG A 186 -4.50 16.05 13.12
CA ARG A 186 -4.08 17.17 12.25
C ARG A 186 -3.46 16.71 10.92
N LYS A 187 -2.81 15.54 10.88
CA LYS A 187 -2.25 15.00 9.62
C LYS A 187 -3.35 14.55 8.65
N PHE A 188 -4.42 13.96 9.16
CA PHE A 188 -5.57 13.53 8.35
C PHE A 188 -6.39 14.73 7.88
N GLU A 189 -6.50 15.77 8.71
CA GLU A 189 -7.10 17.05 8.33
C GLU A 189 -6.37 17.70 7.14
N ALA A 190 -5.04 17.82 7.20
CA ALA A 190 -4.24 18.34 6.09
C ALA A 190 -4.42 17.49 4.81
N LEU A 191 -4.43 16.17 4.94
CA LEU A 191 -4.67 15.25 3.82
C LEU A 191 -6.07 15.44 3.20
N ALA A 192 -7.10 15.56 4.03
CA ALA A 192 -8.47 15.78 3.57
C ALA A 192 -8.60 17.13 2.82
N MET A 193 -7.96 18.17 3.34
CA MET A 193 -7.94 19.50 2.70
C MET A 193 -7.29 19.45 1.32
N ILE A 194 -6.15 18.77 1.17
CA ILE A 194 -5.47 18.59 -0.12
C ILE A 194 -6.37 17.82 -1.12
N LEU A 195 -7.08 16.80 -0.65
CA LEU A 195 -7.93 15.96 -1.50
C LEU A 195 -9.27 16.62 -1.87
N GLN A 196 -9.70 17.63 -1.12
CA GLN A 196 -10.89 18.45 -1.38
C GLN A 196 -10.66 19.54 -2.44
N GLN A 197 -9.41 19.93 -2.71
CA GLN A 197 -9.11 20.93 -3.73
C GLN A 197 -9.62 20.50 -5.11
N ASN A 198 -10.05 21.49 -5.93
CA ASN A 198 -10.60 21.23 -7.26
C ASN A 198 -9.63 20.47 -8.19
N ASN A 199 -8.31 20.66 -8.01
CA ASN A 199 -7.27 19.98 -8.79
C ASN A 199 -6.72 18.71 -8.12
N SER A 200 -7.48 18.09 -7.21
CA SER A 200 -7.03 16.89 -6.48
C SER A 200 -6.92 15.61 -7.34
N TYR A 201 -7.40 15.63 -8.58
CA TYR A 201 -7.27 14.48 -9.50
C TYR A 201 -5.82 14.04 -9.69
N TRP A 202 -4.87 14.97 -9.62
CA TRP A 202 -3.46 14.68 -9.81
C TRP A 202 -2.84 13.95 -8.62
N ILE A 203 -3.12 14.43 -7.40
CA ILE A 203 -2.66 13.76 -6.17
C ILE A 203 -3.35 12.39 -6.01
N LEU A 204 -4.62 12.28 -6.40
CA LEU A 204 -5.36 11.00 -6.44
C LEU A 204 -4.74 10.03 -7.44
N ALA A 205 -4.32 10.52 -8.62
CA ALA A 205 -3.62 9.69 -9.60
C ALA A 205 -2.29 9.17 -9.05
N LEU A 206 -1.51 10.02 -8.37
CA LEU A 206 -0.27 9.63 -7.71
C LEU A 206 -0.49 8.56 -6.64
N LEU A 207 -1.51 8.74 -5.78
CA LEU A 207 -1.86 7.76 -4.75
C LEU A 207 -2.21 6.39 -5.34
N ARG A 208 -2.82 6.36 -6.53
CA ARG A 208 -3.14 5.13 -7.25
C ARG A 208 -1.96 4.53 -8.00
N LEU A 209 -0.89 5.28 -8.24
CA LEU A 209 0.36 4.74 -8.79
C LEU A 209 1.20 4.07 -7.71
N CYS A 210 0.95 4.36 -6.43
CA CYS A 210 1.54 3.61 -5.33
C CYS A 210 1.14 2.12 -5.39
N PRO A 211 2.03 1.20 -4.98
CA PRO A 211 1.77 -0.24 -5.00
C PRO A 211 0.87 -0.68 -3.83
N PHE A 212 -0.30 -0.06 -3.70
CA PHE A 212 -1.31 -0.45 -2.73
C PHE A 212 -2.33 -1.41 -3.35
N PRO A 213 -2.92 -2.31 -2.56
CA PRO A 213 -3.98 -3.18 -3.04
C PRO A 213 -5.15 -2.34 -3.57
N TYR A 214 -5.65 -2.74 -4.74
CA TYR A 214 -6.59 -1.97 -5.53
C TYR A 214 -7.89 -1.63 -4.78
N SER A 215 -8.53 -2.65 -4.20
CA SER A 215 -9.79 -2.51 -3.45
C SER A 215 -9.61 -1.70 -2.16
N LEU A 216 -8.48 -1.89 -1.46
CA LEU A 216 -8.13 -1.11 -0.27
C LEU A 216 -7.96 0.37 -0.61
N THR A 217 -7.30 0.69 -1.72
CA THR A 217 -7.09 2.07 -2.16
C THR A 217 -8.43 2.77 -2.43
N ASN A 218 -9.38 2.07 -3.07
CA ASN A 218 -10.73 2.61 -3.31
C ASN A 218 -11.45 2.92 -1.98
N GLY A 219 -11.39 2.01 -1.01
CA GLY A 219 -12.00 2.21 0.32
C GLY A 219 -11.31 3.28 1.16
N ALA A 220 -9.98 3.31 1.15
CA ALA A 220 -9.18 4.27 1.91
C ALA A 220 -9.43 5.70 1.42
N ILE A 221 -9.48 5.91 0.10
CA ILE A 221 -9.81 7.22 -0.48
C ILE A 221 -11.26 7.59 -0.19
N ALA A 222 -12.19 6.62 -0.24
CA ALA A 222 -13.59 6.83 0.13
C ALA A 222 -13.78 7.19 1.62
N ALA A 223 -12.87 6.75 2.49
CA ALA A 223 -12.84 7.10 3.91
C ALA A 223 -12.30 8.51 4.18
N VAL A 224 -11.82 9.23 3.16
CA VAL A 224 -11.44 10.64 3.28
C VAL A 224 -12.65 11.52 3.01
N TYR A 225 -12.94 12.43 3.93
CA TYR A 225 -14.06 13.37 3.81
C TYR A 225 -13.85 14.36 2.66
N GLY A 226 -14.93 14.64 1.92
CA GLY A 226 -14.99 15.73 0.94
C GLY A 226 -14.30 15.46 -0.41
N VAL A 227 -13.83 14.25 -0.68
CA VAL A 227 -13.23 13.92 -1.99
C VAL A 227 -14.29 13.93 -3.09
N SER A 228 -14.05 14.68 -4.17
CA SER A 228 -14.97 14.75 -5.31
C SER A 228 -14.93 13.47 -6.17
N ILE A 229 -16.11 12.90 -6.45
CA ILE A 229 -16.28 11.74 -7.36
C ILE A 229 -15.69 12.07 -8.74
N LYS A 230 -15.84 13.31 -9.23
CA LYS A 230 -15.30 13.72 -10.54
C LYS A 230 -13.78 13.61 -10.57
N ASN A 231 -13.10 14.15 -9.56
CA ASN A 231 -11.64 14.12 -9.46
C ASN A 231 -11.13 12.69 -9.32
N PHE A 232 -11.86 11.85 -8.57
CA PHE A 232 -11.57 10.44 -8.45
C PHE A 232 -11.70 9.70 -9.79
N THR A 233 -12.76 9.94 -10.57
CA THR A 233 -12.95 9.35 -11.90
C THR A 233 -11.84 9.77 -12.87
N ILE A 234 -11.50 11.06 -12.91
CA ILE A 234 -10.41 11.59 -13.75
C ILE A 234 -9.08 10.93 -13.37
N ALA A 235 -8.79 10.79 -12.07
CA ALA A 235 -7.59 10.11 -11.61
C ALA A 235 -7.54 8.63 -12.04
N ASN A 236 -8.68 7.94 -12.03
CA ASN A 236 -8.77 6.55 -12.52
C ASN A 236 -8.52 6.46 -14.03
N ILE A 237 -9.05 7.39 -14.82
CA ILE A 237 -8.81 7.46 -16.26
C ILE A 237 -7.33 7.75 -16.54
N LEU A 238 -6.75 8.74 -15.84
CA LEU A 238 -5.34 9.11 -16.01
C LEU A 238 -4.38 7.98 -15.65
N THR A 239 -4.75 7.13 -14.70
CA THR A 239 -3.94 5.96 -14.29
C THR A 239 -4.21 4.70 -15.10
N SER A 240 -5.25 4.66 -15.95
CA SER A 240 -5.60 3.51 -16.79
C SER A 240 -4.51 3.02 -17.77
N PRO A 241 -3.54 3.85 -18.25
CA PRO A 241 -2.45 3.33 -19.07
C PRO A 241 -1.57 2.29 -18.34
N LYS A 242 -1.50 2.35 -16.99
CA LYS A 242 -0.74 1.35 -16.22
C LYS A 242 -1.27 -0.08 -16.40
N LEU A 243 -2.52 -0.22 -16.83
CA LEU A 243 -3.20 -1.50 -16.98
C LEU A 243 -2.60 -2.36 -18.11
N PHE A 244 -1.92 -1.74 -19.07
CA PHE A 244 -1.19 -2.45 -20.13
C PHE A 244 -0.12 -3.40 -19.58
N ILE A 245 0.42 -3.13 -18.38
CA ILE A 245 1.37 -4.00 -17.71
C ILE A 245 0.77 -5.39 -17.49
N TYR A 246 -0.45 -5.44 -16.95
CA TYR A 246 -1.13 -6.72 -16.69
C TYR A 246 -1.45 -7.46 -17.98
N LEU A 247 -1.84 -6.73 -19.03
CA LEU A 247 -2.09 -7.32 -20.35
C LEU A 247 -0.82 -7.94 -20.93
N PHE A 248 0.30 -7.23 -20.84
CA PHE A 248 1.59 -7.70 -21.32
C PHE A 248 2.07 -8.94 -20.58
N ILE A 249 2.00 -8.92 -19.25
CA ILE A 249 2.36 -10.06 -18.40
C ILE A 249 1.49 -11.28 -18.76
N GLY A 250 0.17 -11.10 -18.88
CA GLY A 250 -0.74 -12.18 -19.27
C GLY A 250 -0.43 -12.76 -20.65
N SER A 251 -0.13 -11.90 -21.63
CA SER A 251 0.25 -12.31 -22.98
C SER A 251 1.54 -13.14 -22.98
N ARG A 252 2.53 -12.77 -22.18
CA ARG A 252 3.80 -13.51 -22.08
C ARG A 252 3.64 -14.84 -21.36
N ILE A 253 2.82 -14.88 -20.31
CA ILE A 253 2.44 -16.13 -19.62
C ILE A 253 1.78 -17.09 -20.61
N LYS A 254 0.91 -16.59 -21.50
CA LYS A 254 0.28 -17.40 -22.54
C LYS A 254 1.32 -18.06 -23.46
N ASN A 255 2.25 -17.27 -24.02
CA ASN A 255 3.30 -17.76 -24.92
C ASN A 255 4.18 -18.85 -24.27
N MET A 256 4.43 -18.73 -22.97
CA MET A 256 5.19 -19.72 -22.21
C MET A 256 4.45 -21.06 -22.02
N GLY A 257 3.12 -21.02 -22.04
CA GLY A 257 2.24 -22.18 -21.86
C GLY A 257 1.85 -22.90 -23.17
N GLU A 258 2.10 -22.29 -24.34
CA GLU A 258 1.80 -22.92 -25.64
C GLU A 258 2.78 -24.07 -25.99
N ASP A 259 2.23 -25.09 -26.65
CA ASP A 259 2.98 -26.26 -27.09
C ASP A 259 3.84 -25.93 -28.33
N GLY A 260 5.12 -26.33 -28.30
CA GLY A 260 6.09 -26.02 -29.37
C GLY A 260 7.05 -24.87 -29.07
N THR A 261 6.87 -24.16 -27.95
CA THR A 261 7.76 -23.07 -27.55
C THR A 261 9.08 -23.60 -26.97
N THR A 262 10.21 -23.31 -27.62
CA THR A 262 11.57 -23.68 -27.17
C THR A 262 11.90 -23.08 -25.79
N ALA A 263 12.72 -23.77 -24.99
CA ALA A 263 13.17 -23.29 -23.68
C ALA A 263 13.82 -21.88 -23.74
N GLY A 264 14.55 -21.57 -24.81
CA GLY A 264 15.11 -20.24 -25.06
C GLY A 264 14.06 -19.14 -25.24
N SER A 265 12.95 -19.44 -25.93
CA SER A 265 11.84 -18.50 -26.12
C SER A 265 11.09 -18.24 -24.81
N LYS A 266 10.88 -19.28 -23.98
CA LYS A 266 10.29 -19.11 -22.63
C LYS A 266 11.17 -18.26 -21.72
N LEU A 267 12.49 -18.43 -21.81
CA LEU A 267 13.43 -17.59 -21.07
C LEU A 267 13.41 -16.15 -21.57
N PHE A 268 13.35 -15.93 -22.89
CA PHE A 268 13.20 -14.60 -23.46
C PHE A 268 11.90 -13.92 -23.01
N ASP A 269 10.77 -14.63 -23.02
CA ASP A 269 9.49 -14.11 -22.52
C ASP A 269 9.59 -13.72 -21.04
N LEU A 270 10.19 -14.57 -20.20
CA LEU A 270 10.42 -14.27 -18.79
C LEU A 270 11.31 -13.03 -18.60
N ILE A 271 12.44 -12.96 -19.31
CA ILE A 271 13.34 -11.80 -19.26
C ILE A 271 12.60 -10.54 -19.74
N SER A 272 11.79 -10.65 -20.79
CA SER A 272 11.02 -9.52 -21.30
C SER A 272 10.02 -9.00 -20.27
N ILE A 273 9.35 -9.87 -19.51
CA ILE A 273 8.48 -9.47 -18.39
C ILE A 273 9.29 -8.67 -17.36
N VAL A 274 10.43 -9.21 -16.92
CA VAL A 274 11.28 -8.58 -15.90
C VAL A 274 11.77 -7.21 -16.37
N VAL A 275 12.29 -7.13 -17.60
CA VAL A 275 12.78 -5.90 -18.21
C VAL A 275 11.66 -4.87 -18.35
N THR A 276 10.48 -5.26 -18.84
CA THR A 276 9.33 -4.36 -18.96
C THR A 276 8.88 -3.81 -17.61
N VAL A 277 8.83 -4.67 -16.57
CA VAL A 277 8.48 -4.24 -15.21
C VAL A 277 9.52 -3.26 -14.65
N ILE A 278 10.82 -3.52 -14.87
CA ILE A 278 11.90 -2.61 -14.44
C ILE A 278 11.79 -1.26 -15.16
N ILE A 279 11.67 -1.25 -16.48
CA ILE A 279 11.57 -0.02 -17.29
C ILE A 279 10.35 0.79 -16.88
N LEU A 280 9.20 0.14 -16.67
CA LEU A 280 7.98 0.82 -16.25
C LEU A 280 8.05 1.32 -14.82
N SER A 281 8.69 0.59 -13.90
CA SER A 281 8.95 1.08 -12.55
C SER A 281 9.88 2.30 -12.56
N LEU A 282 10.93 2.28 -13.39
CA LEU A 282 11.83 3.42 -13.57
C LEU A 282 11.10 4.61 -14.18
N THR A 283 10.26 4.38 -15.19
CA THR A 283 9.47 5.43 -15.84
C THR A 283 8.45 6.02 -14.87
N ALA A 284 7.77 5.19 -14.09
CA ALA A 284 6.85 5.63 -13.04
C ALA A 284 7.59 6.43 -11.95
N TRP A 285 8.79 6.01 -11.56
CA TRP A 285 9.64 6.77 -10.62
C TRP A 285 10.05 8.12 -11.22
N ILE A 286 10.59 8.15 -12.44
CA ILE A 286 10.99 9.40 -13.10
C ILE A 286 9.80 10.35 -13.23
N LEU A 287 8.64 9.83 -13.66
CA LEU A 287 7.40 10.59 -13.77
C LEU A 287 6.98 11.13 -12.41
N TYR A 288 7.00 10.30 -11.36
CA TYR A 288 6.70 10.70 -9.99
C TYR A 288 7.62 11.83 -9.53
N TYR A 289 8.93 11.69 -9.70
CA TYR A 289 9.91 12.68 -9.26
C TYR A 289 9.77 14.02 -10.00
N LYS A 290 9.59 13.97 -11.32
CA LYS A 290 9.37 15.17 -12.15
C LYS A 290 8.04 15.85 -11.80
N THR A 291 7.04 15.05 -11.50
CA THR A 291 5.70 15.49 -11.14
C THR A 291 5.66 16.19 -9.78
N GLN A 292 6.33 15.63 -8.78
CA GLN A 292 6.41 16.22 -7.44
C GLN A 292 7.03 17.62 -7.49
N LYS A 293 8.10 17.80 -8.28
CA LYS A 293 8.72 19.12 -8.46
C LYS A 293 7.75 20.16 -9.05
N LYS A 294 6.96 19.75 -10.04
CA LYS A 294 6.01 20.65 -10.70
C LYS A 294 4.77 20.95 -9.84
N TYR A 295 4.32 19.99 -9.04
CA TYR A 295 3.22 20.20 -8.09
C TYR A 295 3.59 21.23 -7.00
N ILE A 296 4.81 21.14 -6.45
CA ILE A 296 5.31 22.11 -5.46
C ILE A 296 5.40 23.53 -6.06
N GLN A 297 5.74 23.64 -7.35
CA GLN A 297 5.77 24.92 -8.06
C GLN A 297 4.38 25.53 -8.26
N LEU A 298 3.38 24.71 -8.59
CA LEU A 298 2.01 25.18 -8.80
C LEU A 298 1.34 25.65 -7.51
N GLN A 299 1.57 24.95 -6.39
CA GLN A 299 1.06 25.41 -5.08
C GLN A 299 1.68 26.73 -4.65
N ARG A 300 2.96 26.95 -4.96
CA ARG A 300 3.66 28.20 -4.63
C ARG A 300 3.10 29.37 -5.45
N ASN A 301 2.74 29.16 -6.71
CA ASN A 301 2.10 30.17 -7.54
C ASN A 301 0.66 30.47 -7.08
N ASP A 302 -0.17 29.44 -6.81
CA ASP A 302 -1.54 29.63 -6.29
C ASP A 302 -1.55 30.34 -4.92
N THR A 303 -0.50 30.15 -4.09
CA THR A 303 -0.36 30.86 -2.80
C THR A 303 0.09 32.31 -2.98
N GLN A 304 0.96 32.60 -3.96
CA GLN A 304 1.37 33.98 -4.28
C GLN A 304 0.23 34.81 -4.90
N ASP A 305 -0.66 34.19 -5.69
CA ASP A 305 -1.84 34.86 -6.26
C ASP A 305 -2.89 35.23 -5.20
N LEU A 306 -2.87 34.57 -4.03
CA LEU A 306 -3.71 34.92 -2.87
C LEU A 306 -3.08 35.98 -1.94
N GLU A 307 -1.75 36.18 -2.00
CA GLU A 307 -1.02 37.17 -1.20
C GLU A 307 -0.83 38.53 -1.90
N THR A 308 -1.23 38.65 -3.17
CA THR A 308 -1.22 39.93 -3.88
C THR A 308 -2.64 40.54 -3.81
N PRO A 309 -2.97 41.41 -2.84
CA PRO A 309 -4.18 42.19 -2.96
C PRO A 309 -4.02 43.05 -4.21
N THR A 310 -4.99 42.97 -5.11
CA THR A 310 -5.20 43.99 -6.13
C THR A 310 -5.40 45.31 -5.39
N ILE A 311 -4.32 46.09 -5.24
CA ILE A 311 -4.44 47.51 -4.98
C ILE A 311 -4.99 48.06 -6.28
N ASP A 312 -6.31 48.23 -6.32
CA ASP A 312 -6.93 49.18 -7.24
C ASP A 312 -6.31 50.55 -6.91
N GLU A 313 -5.27 50.91 -7.65
CA GLU A 313 -4.85 52.31 -7.77
C GLU A 313 -5.94 53.03 -8.56
N ASP A 314 -6.92 53.53 -7.82
CA ASP A 314 -7.67 54.71 -8.18
C ASP A 314 -6.66 55.85 -8.41
N PHE A 315 -6.53 56.30 -9.66
CA PHE A 315 -5.87 57.54 -10.00
C PHE A 315 -6.78 58.33 -10.94
N ASP A 316 -7.28 59.43 -10.38
CA ASP A 316 -8.08 60.50 -10.98
C ASP A 316 -7.68 60.90 -12.41
N ILE A 317 -8.69 61.05 -13.30
CA ILE A 317 -9.04 62.34 -13.94
C ILE A 317 -10.57 62.43 -14.06
#